data_AF-Q2GBH9-F1
#
_entry.id   AF-Q2GBH9-F1
#
_cell.length_a   1.000
_cell.length_b   1.000
_cell.length_c   1.000
_cell.angle_alpha   90.00
_cell.angle_beta   90.00
_cell.angle_gamma   90.00
#
_symmetry.space_group_name_H-M   'P 1'
#
loop_
_entity.id
_entity.type
_entity.pdbx_description
1 polymer ?
#
loop_
_entity_poly.entity_id
_entity_poly.type
_entity_poly.pdbx_seq_one_letter_code
_entity_poly.pdbx_strand_id
1 'polypeptide(L)'
;MSEPEDASDPQTNQNEPQSERDVDESLPARDILKIGSMVKALGAQQSKFDAVTRLAQVGAHAQLSTSAQMLALSDKVSALTNIGATSRLARMLEETNRHSRHLQDMTSTARLLAQSGKLAQYSKLAALASGYPGSTLPNWAILNDHSNIDQLMRSQRWADHFSADSFGYATGRAGRFATGGLVSEQLRLVAERAAGIRVAAGIGALQVSPGVKAMLARNVRIGETLSKLSAFAGAIDTIGAFSPASSAAVDSLLGEWQTRPDLPEEFWHRRSVRQRYYEEAEVDRGLIDTRNTEIVEVLVESGLVEGYVRGKRVTAVLEAGPLSVEVSASRTRIGTYRAITGFEIAMRGLVRRVLVQAQIDAGENPDAWFKQRVPGDILQRAKERKADAERVGEQAADLIAFVDLGDLIPIVTLKKNWPVFQPIFGNAEDFRVDMRRLNAIRRPAMHSRSIDPVQFTEMVIVIDRISSMIRGSFGWMAEWDEEG
;
A
#
# COMPACT_ATOMS: atom_id res chain seq x y z
N MET A 1 -24.86 68.48 33.75
CA MET A 1 -24.05 68.45 32.52
C MET A 1 -24.90 67.80 31.46
N SER A 2 -25.09 68.55 30.39
CA SER A 2 -26.05 68.36 29.31
C SER A 2 -25.69 67.20 28.38
N GLU A 3 -26.72 66.48 27.91
CA GLU A 3 -27.01 65.95 26.55
C GLU A 3 -25.90 65.79 25.47
N PRO A 4 -26.12 65.03 24.37
CA PRO A 4 -27.25 64.15 24.03
C PRO A 4 -26.87 62.81 23.32
N GLU A 5 -27.95 62.08 23.04
CA GLU A 5 -28.19 60.98 22.10
C GLU A 5 -27.54 61.15 20.71
N ASP A 6 -27.22 60.03 20.05
CA ASP A 6 -27.35 59.96 18.59
C ASP A 6 -27.76 58.56 18.12
N ALA A 7 -28.78 58.56 17.26
CA ALA A 7 -29.42 57.42 16.64
C ALA A 7 -28.88 57.25 15.22
N SER A 8 -28.69 56.02 14.75
CA SER A 8 -28.53 55.77 13.32
C SER A 8 -28.99 54.34 12.98
N ASP A 9 -30.04 54.31 12.17
CA ASP A 9 -30.69 53.15 11.57
C ASP A 9 -29.82 52.44 10.51
N PRO A 10 -30.13 51.17 10.16
CA PRO A 10 -29.35 50.35 9.26
C PRO A 10 -29.75 50.53 7.79
N GLN A 11 -28.76 50.67 6.90
CA GLN A 11 -28.97 50.62 5.45
C GLN A 11 -29.11 49.18 4.95
N THR A 12 -30.31 48.90 4.43
CA THR A 12 -30.68 47.85 3.47
C THR A 12 -29.81 47.90 2.21
N ASN A 13 -29.13 46.79 1.88
CA ASN A 13 -28.62 46.53 0.53
C ASN A 13 -29.43 45.41 -0.12
N GLN A 14 -30.27 45.82 -1.07
CA GLN A 14 -30.88 44.97 -2.08
C GLN A 14 -29.84 44.68 -3.16
N ASN A 15 -29.67 43.42 -3.55
CA ASN A 15 -29.07 43.05 -4.83
C ASN A 15 -29.86 41.86 -5.39
N GLU A 16 -30.58 42.12 -6.49
CA GLU A 16 -31.22 41.13 -7.35
C GLU A 16 -30.23 40.51 -8.36
N PRO A 17 -30.56 39.35 -8.96
CA PRO A 17 -29.60 38.46 -9.62
C PRO A 17 -29.48 38.72 -11.13
N GLN A 18 -28.27 38.50 -11.68
CA GLN A 18 -28.02 38.52 -13.13
C GLN A 18 -27.96 37.10 -13.72
N SER A 19 -28.96 36.82 -14.57
CA SER A 19 -28.98 36.11 -15.86
C SER A 19 -28.03 34.93 -16.11
N GLU A 20 -28.67 33.78 -16.32
CA GLU A 20 -28.24 32.59 -17.07
C GLU A 20 -27.61 32.93 -18.45
N ARG A 21 -26.58 32.17 -18.83
CA ARG A 21 -26.15 31.96 -20.23
C ARG A 21 -25.94 30.47 -20.45
N ASP A 22 -26.84 29.88 -21.22
CA ASP A 22 -26.68 28.58 -21.86
C ASP A 22 -25.55 28.63 -22.89
N VAL A 23 -24.65 27.65 -22.83
CA VAL A 23 -23.74 27.31 -23.93
C VAL A 23 -23.83 25.81 -24.14
N ASP A 24 -24.58 25.42 -25.17
CA ASP A 24 -24.69 24.05 -25.68
C ASP A 24 -23.66 23.89 -26.81
N GLU A 25 -22.56 23.20 -26.55
CA GLU A 25 -21.54 22.85 -27.56
C GLU A 25 -21.70 21.38 -27.99
N SER A 26 -22.51 21.17 -29.03
CA SER A 26 -22.51 19.90 -29.76
C SER A 26 -21.30 19.79 -30.69
N LEU A 27 -20.52 18.72 -30.57
CA LEU A 27 -19.38 18.44 -31.45
C LEU A 27 -19.83 18.21 -32.92
N PRO A 28 -19.12 18.78 -33.91
CA PRO A 28 -19.49 18.65 -35.31
C PRO A 28 -19.32 17.22 -35.81
N ALA A 29 -20.31 16.73 -36.57
CA ALA A 29 -20.43 15.35 -37.09
C ALA A 29 -19.20 14.81 -37.86
N ARG A 30 -18.25 15.67 -38.23
CA ARG A 30 -17.00 15.29 -38.89
C ARG A 30 -16.03 14.56 -37.96
N ASP A 31 -16.07 14.83 -36.66
CA ASP A 31 -15.16 14.22 -35.69
C ASP A 31 -15.63 12.82 -35.26
N ILE A 32 -16.95 12.60 -35.25
CA ILE A 32 -17.56 11.28 -34.98
C ILE A 32 -17.16 10.24 -36.05
N LEU A 33 -17.12 10.64 -37.33
CA LEU A 33 -16.69 9.75 -38.41
C LEU A 33 -15.21 9.38 -38.35
N LYS A 34 -14.36 10.31 -37.88
CA LYS A 34 -12.91 10.08 -37.74
C LYS A 34 -12.62 9.10 -36.62
N ILE A 35 -13.33 9.22 -35.49
CA ILE A 35 -13.26 8.29 -34.35
C ILE A 35 -13.72 6.88 -34.77
N GLY A 36 -14.81 6.76 -35.51
CA GLY A 36 -15.30 5.46 -36.01
C GLY A 36 -14.28 4.72 -36.90
N SER A 37 -13.53 5.46 -37.73
CA SER A 37 -12.49 4.87 -38.59
C SER A 37 -11.27 4.35 -37.81
N MET A 38 -10.89 5.06 -36.73
CA MET A 38 -9.79 4.66 -35.85
C MET A 38 -10.14 3.41 -35.04
N VAL A 39 -11.36 3.34 -34.51
CA VAL A 39 -11.84 2.16 -33.75
C VAL A 39 -11.84 0.90 -34.62
N LYS A 40 -12.22 1.02 -35.90
CA LYS A 40 -12.23 -0.09 -36.85
C LYS A 40 -10.81 -0.58 -37.22
N ALA A 41 -9.85 0.34 -37.31
CA ALA A 41 -8.44 0.00 -37.54
C ALA A 41 -7.80 -0.70 -36.32
N LEU A 42 -8.17 -0.28 -35.11
CA LEU A 42 -7.74 -0.93 -33.85
C LEU A 42 -8.31 -2.34 -33.71
N GLY A 43 -9.58 -2.56 -34.06
CA GLY A 43 -10.18 -3.90 -34.06
C GLY A 43 -9.49 -4.87 -35.03
N ALA A 44 -9.03 -4.39 -36.19
CA ALA A 44 -8.31 -5.22 -37.15
C ALA A 44 -6.89 -5.60 -36.65
N GLN A 45 -6.22 -4.71 -35.94
CA GLN A 45 -4.92 -4.96 -35.28
C GLN A 45 -5.06 -5.98 -34.14
N GLN A 46 -6.11 -5.86 -33.31
CA GLN A 46 -6.39 -6.79 -32.22
C GLN A 46 -6.57 -8.24 -32.73
N SER A 47 -7.30 -8.42 -33.84
CA SER A 47 -7.52 -9.77 -34.40
C SER A 47 -6.24 -10.46 -34.89
N LYS A 48 -5.26 -9.68 -35.36
CA LYS A 48 -3.93 -10.20 -35.76
C LYS A 48 -3.12 -10.62 -34.54
N PHE A 49 -3.22 -9.87 -33.44
CA PHE A 49 -2.59 -10.22 -32.17
C PHE A 49 -3.18 -11.50 -31.60
N ASP A 50 -4.51 -11.65 -31.62
CA ASP A 50 -5.18 -12.87 -31.15
C ASP A 50 -4.81 -14.11 -31.97
N ALA A 51 -4.56 -13.97 -33.28
CA ALA A 51 -4.09 -15.05 -34.13
C ALA A 51 -2.66 -15.50 -33.76
N VAL A 52 -1.78 -14.55 -33.42
CA VAL A 52 -0.41 -14.84 -32.96
C VAL A 52 -0.42 -15.51 -31.59
N THR A 53 -1.27 -15.06 -30.67
CA THR A 53 -1.42 -15.65 -29.33
C THR A 53 -1.97 -17.08 -29.40
N ARG A 54 -2.91 -17.36 -30.31
CA ARG A 54 -3.39 -18.74 -30.54
C ARG A 54 -2.32 -19.65 -31.13
N LEU A 55 -1.49 -19.15 -32.05
CA LEU A 55 -0.35 -19.91 -32.57
C LEU A 55 0.70 -20.22 -31.49
N ALA A 56 0.93 -19.28 -30.56
CA ALA A 56 1.82 -19.49 -29.42
C ALA A 56 1.26 -20.51 -28.40
N GLN A 57 -0.05 -20.48 -28.14
CA GLN A 57 -0.71 -21.45 -27.24
C GLN A 57 -0.77 -22.87 -27.82
N VAL A 58 -0.91 -23.02 -29.14
CA VAL A 58 -0.85 -24.34 -29.80
C VAL A 58 0.57 -24.92 -29.75
N GLY A 59 1.60 -24.06 -29.77
CA GLY A 59 3.00 -24.48 -29.58
C GLY A 59 3.33 -24.89 -28.13
N ALA A 60 2.67 -24.32 -27.14
CA ALA A 60 2.95 -24.56 -25.72
C ALA A 60 2.42 -25.91 -25.18
N HIS A 61 1.58 -26.62 -25.93
CA HIS A 61 1.01 -27.91 -25.51
C HIS A 61 1.77 -29.16 -25.98
N ALA A 62 2.90 -29.02 -26.68
CA ALA A 62 3.76 -30.15 -27.04
C ALA A 62 4.90 -30.34 -26.01
N GLN A 63 4.66 -31.18 -24.99
CA GLN A 63 5.68 -31.62 -24.04
C GLN A 63 6.75 -32.50 -24.71
N LEU A 64 8.03 -32.08 -24.69
CA LEU A 64 9.21 -32.93 -24.91
C LEU A 64 10.39 -32.34 -24.10
N SER A 65 11.07 -33.01 -23.16
CA SER A 65 11.79 -34.29 -23.13
C SER A 65 13.10 -34.34 -23.94
N THR A 66 14.19 -34.01 -23.24
CA THR A 66 15.60 -34.44 -23.41
C THR A 66 16.42 -34.08 -24.66
N SER A 67 17.71 -33.81 -24.37
CA SER A 67 18.84 -33.39 -25.20
C SER A 67 19.10 -34.16 -26.50
N ALA A 68 18.48 -35.34 -26.69
CA ALA A 68 18.54 -36.09 -27.95
C ALA A 68 17.79 -35.39 -29.10
N GLN A 69 16.78 -34.58 -28.79
CA GLN A 69 16.05 -33.82 -29.81
C GLN A 69 16.82 -32.58 -30.29
N MET A 70 17.70 -32.01 -29.47
CA MET A 70 18.57 -30.90 -29.90
C MET A 70 19.62 -31.33 -30.93
N LEU A 71 20.13 -32.57 -30.85
CA LEU A 71 21.03 -33.12 -31.86
C LEU A 71 20.29 -33.44 -33.17
N ALA A 72 19.07 -33.98 -33.10
CA ALA A 72 18.23 -34.20 -34.29
C ALA A 72 17.74 -32.87 -34.93
N LEU A 73 17.58 -31.81 -34.15
CA LEU A 73 17.32 -30.45 -34.65
C LEU A 73 18.57 -29.84 -35.29
N SER A 74 19.77 -30.07 -34.75
CA SER A 74 21.03 -29.62 -35.35
C SER A 74 21.26 -30.25 -36.73
N ASP A 75 20.96 -31.54 -36.89
CA ASP A 75 21.09 -32.22 -38.20
C ASP A 75 20.01 -31.80 -39.20
N LYS A 76 18.79 -31.51 -38.73
CA LYS A 76 17.72 -30.97 -39.59
C LYS A 76 17.94 -29.49 -39.96
N VAL A 77 18.58 -28.71 -39.10
CA VAL A 77 18.99 -27.32 -39.39
C VAL A 77 20.13 -27.30 -40.41
N SER A 78 21.06 -28.27 -40.34
CA SER A 78 22.09 -28.49 -41.35
C SER A 78 21.56 -28.97 -42.71
N ALA A 79 20.32 -29.50 -42.78
CA ALA A 79 19.65 -29.84 -44.04
C ALA A 79 18.85 -28.67 -44.66
N LEU A 80 18.64 -27.58 -43.91
CA LEU A 80 17.94 -26.36 -44.36
C LEU A 80 18.89 -25.25 -44.82
N THR A 81 20.21 -25.49 -44.82
CA THR A 81 21.28 -24.53 -45.17
C THR A 81 21.46 -24.26 -46.67
N ASN A 82 20.44 -24.50 -47.51
CA ASN A 82 20.54 -24.25 -48.95
C ASN A 82 19.57 -23.20 -49.51
N ILE A 83 18.93 -22.38 -48.67
CA ILE A 83 18.12 -21.26 -49.16
C ILE A 83 18.49 -20.02 -48.33
N GLY A 84 18.69 -18.88 -48.99
CA GLY A 84 19.25 -17.58 -48.55
C GLY A 84 18.69 -16.88 -47.29
N ALA A 85 18.12 -17.61 -46.33
CA ALA A 85 17.68 -17.11 -45.02
C ALA A 85 18.82 -17.02 -43.98
N THR A 86 20.01 -17.58 -44.25
CA THR A 86 21.15 -17.60 -43.32
C THR A 86 21.69 -16.21 -43.01
N SER A 87 21.65 -15.26 -43.96
CA SER A 87 22.17 -13.91 -43.73
C SER A 87 21.28 -13.09 -42.79
N ARG A 88 19.96 -13.25 -42.84
CA ARG A 88 19.04 -12.54 -41.92
C ARG A 88 19.04 -13.13 -40.52
N LEU A 89 19.04 -14.46 -40.39
CA LEU A 89 19.06 -15.10 -39.08
C LEU A 89 20.41 -14.93 -38.38
N ALA A 90 21.52 -15.03 -39.12
CA ALA A 90 22.85 -14.73 -38.58
C ALA A 90 22.96 -13.25 -38.17
N ARG A 91 22.43 -12.33 -38.99
CA ARG A 91 22.40 -10.91 -38.65
C ARG A 91 21.53 -10.64 -37.43
N MET A 92 20.35 -11.25 -37.31
CA MET A 92 19.50 -11.13 -36.13
C MET A 92 20.15 -11.70 -34.87
N LEU A 93 20.82 -12.86 -34.96
CA LEU A 93 21.53 -13.45 -33.82
C LEU A 93 22.76 -12.63 -33.42
N GLU A 94 23.48 -12.07 -34.38
CA GLU A 94 24.60 -11.17 -34.12
C GLU A 94 24.12 -9.84 -33.52
N GLU A 95 23.01 -9.32 -34.00
CA GLU A 95 22.38 -8.10 -33.49
C GLU A 95 21.83 -8.32 -32.08
N THR A 96 21.25 -9.48 -31.80
CA THR A 96 20.79 -9.88 -30.46
C THR A 96 21.97 -10.05 -29.50
N ASN A 97 23.07 -10.68 -29.94
CA ASN A 97 24.29 -10.81 -29.14
C ASN A 97 24.98 -9.46 -28.92
N ARG A 98 24.96 -8.56 -29.91
CA ARG A 98 25.50 -7.20 -29.77
C ARG A 98 24.66 -6.37 -28.80
N HIS A 99 23.34 -6.51 -28.83
CA HIS A 99 22.43 -5.91 -27.84
C HIS A 99 22.65 -6.48 -26.44
N SER A 100 22.81 -7.81 -26.30
CA SER A 100 23.09 -8.45 -25.01
C SER A 100 24.42 -7.97 -24.41
N ARG A 101 25.47 -7.83 -25.22
CA ARG A 101 26.76 -7.28 -24.76
C ARG A 101 26.66 -5.80 -24.42
N HIS A 102 25.91 -5.02 -25.20
CA HIS A 102 25.69 -3.61 -24.92
C HIS A 102 24.92 -3.40 -23.61
N LEU A 103 23.91 -4.22 -23.32
CA LEU A 103 23.20 -4.20 -22.05
C LEU A 103 24.10 -4.62 -20.87
N GLN A 104 24.97 -5.60 -21.06
CA GLN A 104 25.95 -6.00 -20.04
C GLN A 104 26.98 -4.89 -19.78
N ASP A 105 27.45 -4.21 -20.83
CA ASP A 105 28.37 -3.06 -20.71
C ASP A 105 27.69 -1.84 -20.08
N MET A 106 26.41 -1.59 -20.37
CA MET A 106 25.64 -0.56 -19.69
C MET A 106 25.43 -0.89 -18.21
N THR A 107 25.23 -2.17 -17.88
CA THR A 107 25.05 -2.64 -16.50
C THR A 107 26.36 -2.58 -15.71
N SER A 108 27.50 -2.93 -16.31
CA SER A 108 28.82 -2.83 -15.68
C SER A 108 29.26 -1.37 -15.52
N THR A 109 28.94 -0.51 -16.48
CA THR A 109 29.16 0.95 -16.39
C THR A 109 28.27 1.60 -15.33
N ALA A 110 26.97 1.22 -15.27
CA ALA A 110 26.07 1.63 -14.20
C ALA A 110 26.54 1.16 -12.82
N ARG A 111 27.12 -0.05 -12.73
CA ARG A 111 27.71 -0.60 -11.49
C ARG A 111 28.95 0.19 -11.03
N LEU A 112 29.87 0.54 -11.94
CA LEU A 112 31.05 1.37 -11.64
C LEU A 112 30.67 2.80 -11.23
N LEU A 113 29.58 3.34 -11.78
CA LEU A 113 29.14 4.70 -11.50
C LEU A 113 28.18 4.80 -10.28
N ALA A 114 27.44 3.73 -9.95
CA ALA A 114 26.70 3.61 -8.69
C ALA A 114 27.65 3.59 -7.48
N GLN A 115 28.82 2.96 -7.62
CA GLN A 115 29.90 3.04 -6.62
C GLN A 115 30.48 4.47 -6.44
N SER A 116 30.23 5.37 -7.40
CA SER A 116 30.72 6.76 -7.38
C SER A 116 29.72 7.78 -6.81
N GLY A 117 28.52 7.36 -6.36
CA GLY A 117 27.58 8.20 -5.62
C GLY A 117 26.79 9.25 -6.43
N LYS A 118 26.76 9.17 -7.77
CA LYS A 118 25.97 10.09 -8.62
C LYS A 118 24.66 9.45 -9.10
N LEU A 119 23.65 9.36 -8.23
CA LEU A 119 22.36 8.71 -8.48
C LEU A 119 21.38 9.49 -9.39
N ALA A 120 21.50 10.82 -9.49
CA ALA A 120 20.51 11.65 -10.19
C ALA A 120 20.48 11.52 -11.73
N GLN A 121 21.53 10.96 -12.37
CA GLN A 121 21.56 10.76 -13.82
C GLN A 121 20.92 9.44 -14.28
N TYR A 122 20.59 8.53 -13.36
CA TYR A 122 20.17 7.16 -13.68
C TYR A 122 18.66 6.94 -13.80
N SER A 123 17.84 7.86 -13.30
CA SER A 123 16.39 7.82 -13.56
C SER A 123 16.07 7.93 -15.05
N LYS A 124 16.82 8.77 -15.79
CA LYS A 124 16.62 8.98 -17.23
C LYS A 124 17.00 7.77 -18.10
N LEU A 125 18.01 6.99 -17.70
CA LEU A 125 18.44 5.82 -18.47
C LEU A 125 17.56 4.59 -18.19
N ALA A 126 17.08 4.43 -16.96
CA ALA A 126 16.09 3.39 -16.62
C ALA A 126 14.74 3.63 -17.32
N ALA A 127 14.31 4.90 -17.43
CA ALA A 127 13.11 5.29 -18.17
C ALA A 127 13.21 5.07 -19.69
N LEU A 128 14.42 5.08 -20.27
CA LEU A 128 14.63 4.77 -21.69
C LEU A 128 14.56 3.27 -22.00
N ALA A 129 14.84 2.41 -21.02
CA ALA A 129 14.76 0.95 -21.17
C ALA A 129 13.33 0.39 -21.01
N SER A 130 12.46 1.08 -20.25
CA SER A 130 11.06 0.69 -20.03
C SER A 130 10.11 1.06 -21.17
N GLY A 131 10.49 1.99 -22.05
CA GLY A 131 9.66 2.46 -23.18
C GLY A 131 9.60 1.53 -24.40
N TYR A 132 10.20 0.33 -24.36
CA TYR A 132 10.20 -0.61 -25.49
C TYR A 132 8.93 -1.47 -25.53
N PRO A 133 8.26 -1.60 -26.70
CA PRO A 133 7.14 -2.53 -26.87
C PRO A 133 7.61 -3.98 -26.65
N GLY A 134 7.11 -4.66 -25.62
CA GLY A 134 7.46 -6.04 -25.27
C GLY A 134 8.27 -6.22 -23.97
N SER A 135 8.54 -5.14 -23.22
CA SER A 135 9.16 -5.21 -21.89
C SER A 135 8.22 -5.86 -20.86
N THR A 136 8.71 -6.85 -20.10
CA THR A 136 8.03 -7.43 -18.91
C THR A 136 8.29 -6.63 -17.63
N LEU A 137 8.98 -5.49 -17.72
CA LEU A 137 9.26 -4.65 -16.56
C LEU A 137 8.09 -3.69 -16.29
N PRO A 138 7.52 -3.66 -15.06
CA PRO A 138 6.34 -2.85 -14.77
C PRO A 138 6.61 -1.33 -14.74
N ASN A 139 5.53 -0.55 -14.79
CA ASN A 139 5.46 0.94 -14.88
C ASN A 139 6.20 1.77 -13.80
N TRP A 140 6.91 1.16 -12.84
CA TRP A 140 7.64 1.86 -11.77
C TRP A 140 8.95 2.56 -12.23
N ALA A 141 9.35 2.41 -13.50
CA ALA A 141 10.60 2.92 -14.03
C ALA A 141 10.60 4.42 -14.40
N ILE A 142 9.52 5.16 -14.14
CA ILE A 142 9.48 6.63 -14.29
C ILE A 142 9.92 7.27 -12.96
N LEU A 143 11.22 7.22 -12.69
CA LEU A 143 11.84 7.67 -11.44
C LEU A 143 12.06 9.20 -11.44
N ASN A 144 11.06 10.01 -11.09
CA ASN A 144 11.28 11.46 -10.90
C ASN A 144 11.13 11.96 -9.46
N ASP A 145 10.79 11.09 -8.50
CA ASP A 145 10.55 11.47 -7.12
C ASP A 145 11.40 10.66 -6.12
N HIS A 146 11.81 11.29 -5.02
CA HIS A 146 12.66 10.68 -3.98
C HIS A 146 11.93 9.54 -3.24
N SER A 147 10.60 9.60 -3.19
CA SER A 147 9.70 8.54 -2.71
C SER A 147 9.96 7.19 -3.40
N ASN A 148 10.31 7.20 -4.69
CA ASN A 148 10.51 5.95 -5.43
C ASN A 148 11.79 5.20 -5.06
N ILE A 149 12.83 5.87 -4.53
CA ILE A 149 14.06 5.19 -4.09
C ILE A 149 13.80 4.48 -2.76
N ASP A 150 13.13 5.14 -1.82
CA ASP A 150 12.82 4.54 -0.51
C ASP A 150 11.84 3.36 -0.67
N GLN A 151 10.86 3.48 -1.56
CA GLN A 151 9.95 2.39 -1.92
C GLN A 151 10.69 1.21 -2.60
N LEU A 152 11.66 1.49 -3.47
CA LEU A 152 12.50 0.46 -4.07
C LEU A 152 13.35 -0.26 -3.02
N MET A 153 13.94 0.49 -2.08
CA MET A 153 14.73 -0.07 -0.99
C MET A 153 13.86 -0.89 -0.03
N ARG A 154 12.66 -0.41 0.30
CA ARG A 154 11.64 -1.16 1.06
C ARG A 154 11.30 -2.47 0.35
N SER A 155 11.06 -2.42 -0.96
CA SER A 155 10.74 -3.59 -1.78
C SER A 155 11.87 -4.61 -1.80
N GLN A 156 13.10 -4.14 -1.97
CA GLN A 156 14.29 -4.98 -1.93
C GLN A 156 14.46 -5.66 -0.56
N ARG A 157 14.22 -4.94 0.54
CA ARG A 157 14.34 -5.49 1.90
C ARG A 157 13.36 -6.62 2.16
N TRP A 158 12.06 -6.43 1.86
CA TRP A 158 11.12 -7.52 2.06
C TRP A 158 11.42 -8.68 1.12
N ALA A 159 11.84 -8.39 -0.12
CA ALA A 159 12.25 -9.43 -1.04
C ALA A 159 13.44 -10.22 -0.49
N ASP A 160 14.48 -9.59 0.07
CA ASP A 160 15.67 -10.23 0.64
C ASP A 160 15.37 -11.11 1.86
N HIS A 161 14.39 -10.72 2.68
CA HIS A 161 14.01 -11.43 3.91
C HIS A 161 12.82 -12.37 3.76
N PHE A 162 12.16 -12.36 2.61
CA PHE A 162 11.09 -13.29 2.29
C PHE A 162 11.57 -14.74 2.34
N SER A 163 10.84 -15.57 3.07
CA SER A 163 11.01 -17.01 3.13
C SER A 163 9.64 -17.69 3.12
N ALA A 164 9.36 -18.48 2.08
CA ALA A 164 8.12 -19.25 2.00
C ALA A 164 7.98 -20.25 3.16
N ASP A 165 9.11 -20.79 3.65
CA ASP A 165 9.14 -21.78 4.73
C ASP A 165 8.68 -21.19 6.07
N SER A 166 8.87 -19.88 6.28
CA SER A 166 8.39 -19.19 7.49
C SER A 166 6.86 -19.19 7.62
N PHE A 167 6.14 -19.51 6.53
CA PHE A 167 4.69 -19.67 6.49
C PHE A 167 4.23 -21.12 6.59
N GLY A 168 5.12 -22.11 6.58
CA GLY A 168 4.73 -23.52 6.73
C GLY A 168 3.91 -23.76 8.00
N TYR A 169 4.21 -23.03 9.08
CA TYR A 169 3.44 -23.06 10.32
C TYR A 169 2.11 -22.27 10.24
N ALA A 170 2.10 -21.10 9.60
CA ALA A 170 0.91 -20.27 9.42
C ALA A 170 -0.12 -20.92 8.48
N THR A 171 0.35 -21.52 7.39
CA THR A 171 -0.44 -22.34 6.46
C THR A 171 -0.95 -23.62 7.12
N GLY A 172 -0.26 -24.16 8.12
CA GLY A 172 -0.79 -25.24 8.97
C GLY A 172 -2.03 -24.82 9.78
N ARG A 173 -2.08 -23.56 10.24
CA ARG A 173 -3.26 -23.00 10.92
C ARG A 173 -4.36 -22.65 9.90
N ALA A 174 -4.00 -22.03 8.77
CA ALA A 174 -4.93 -21.73 7.67
C ALA A 174 -5.47 -23.00 6.98
N GLY A 175 -4.72 -24.10 6.99
CA GLY A 175 -5.10 -25.41 6.45
C GLY A 175 -6.18 -26.11 7.27
N ARG A 176 -6.49 -25.62 8.48
CA ARG A 176 -7.74 -25.99 9.18
C ARG A 176 -8.99 -25.43 8.50
N PHE A 177 -8.82 -24.45 7.62
CA PHE A 177 -9.85 -23.93 6.74
C PHE A 177 -9.59 -24.43 5.30
N ALA A 178 -10.64 -24.51 4.48
CA ALA A 178 -10.56 -24.94 3.08
C ALA A 178 -9.71 -24.03 2.17
N THR A 179 -9.06 -23.02 2.74
CA THR A 179 -8.32 -21.96 2.05
C THR A 179 -6.82 -22.25 1.91
N GLY A 180 -6.30 -23.34 2.49
CA GLY A 180 -4.87 -23.67 2.46
C GLY A 180 -4.25 -23.66 1.06
N GLY A 181 -4.94 -24.23 0.06
CA GLY A 181 -4.46 -24.23 -1.33
C GLY A 181 -4.38 -22.85 -1.97
N LEU A 182 -5.35 -21.97 -1.67
CA LEU A 182 -5.36 -20.59 -2.17
C LEU A 182 -4.22 -19.76 -1.55
N VAL A 183 -3.99 -19.92 -0.25
CA VAL A 183 -2.89 -19.25 0.46
C VAL A 183 -1.54 -19.69 -0.11
N SER A 184 -1.34 -21.00 -0.35
CA SER A 184 -0.11 -21.52 -0.94
C SER A 184 0.17 -20.93 -2.33
N GLU A 185 -0.85 -20.84 -3.18
CA GLU A 185 -0.70 -20.27 -4.53
C GLU A 185 -0.37 -18.77 -4.48
N GLN A 186 -1.01 -18.03 -3.57
CA GLN A 186 -0.69 -16.62 -3.36
C GLN A 186 0.74 -16.44 -2.85
N LEU A 187 1.18 -17.22 -1.86
CA LEU A 187 2.56 -17.17 -1.37
C LEU A 187 3.58 -17.53 -2.46
N ARG A 188 3.23 -18.41 -3.40
CA ARG A 188 4.05 -18.72 -4.59
C ARG A 188 4.24 -17.47 -5.46
N LEU A 189 3.19 -16.71 -5.72
CA LEU A 189 3.28 -15.46 -6.48
C LEU A 189 4.16 -14.41 -5.77
N VAL A 190 4.05 -14.30 -4.44
CA VAL A 190 4.94 -13.41 -3.65
C VAL A 190 6.40 -13.87 -3.77
N ALA A 191 6.65 -15.18 -3.71
CA ALA A 191 7.99 -15.74 -3.86
C ALA A 191 8.60 -15.47 -5.24
N GLU A 192 7.81 -15.62 -6.31
CA GLU A 192 8.22 -15.30 -7.68
C GLU A 192 8.53 -13.80 -7.83
N ARG A 193 7.71 -12.95 -7.21
CA ARG A 193 7.93 -11.50 -7.20
C ARG A 193 9.22 -11.14 -6.45
N ALA A 194 9.45 -11.73 -5.29
CA ALA A 194 10.68 -11.54 -4.52
C ALA A 194 11.92 -11.94 -5.33
N ALA A 195 11.87 -13.10 -6.00
CA ALA A 195 12.96 -13.56 -6.86
C ALA A 195 13.24 -12.57 -8.01
N GLY A 196 12.19 -12.05 -8.65
CA GLY A 196 12.30 -11.02 -9.68
C GLY A 196 12.96 -9.72 -9.18
N ILE A 197 12.56 -9.25 -7.99
CA ILE A 197 13.14 -8.05 -7.36
C ILE A 197 14.64 -8.26 -7.08
N ARG A 198 15.02 -9.39 -6.47
CA ARG A 198 16.43 -9.72 -6.17
C ARG A 198 17.30 -9.77 -7.42
N VAL A 199 16.78 -10.34 -8.52
CA VAL A 199 17.51 -10.40 -9.80
C VAL A 199 17.66 -9.01 -10.42
N ALA A 200 16.58 -8.22 -10.43
CA ALA A 200 16.55 -6.89 -11.04
C ALA A 200 17.44 -5.88 -10.30
N ALA A 201 17.53 -5.99 -8.96
CA ALA A 201 18.30 -5.04 -8.18
C ALA A 201 19.79 -5.06 -8.53
N GLY A 202 20.38 -6.19 -8.96
CA GLY A 202 21.80 -6.31 -9.33
C GLY A 202 22.82 -5.92 -8.23
N ILE A 203 22.30 -5.50 -7.08
CA ILE A 203 22.91 -5.12 -5.81
C ILE A 203 22.95 -6.41 -4.99
N GLY A 204 24.10 -6.73 -4.39
CA GLY A 204 24.19 -7.89 -3.50
C GLY A 204 23.16 -7.78 -2.38
N ALA A 205 22.69 -8.93 -1.87
CA ALA A 205 21.71 -8.99 -0.79
C ALA A 205 21.99 -7.91 0.26
N LEU A 206 20.99 -7.09 0.57
CA LEU A 206 21.16 -6.00 1.52
C LEU A 206 21.65 -6.62 2.83
N GLN A 207 22.82 -6.17 3.26
CA GLN A 207 23.33 -6.65 4.54
C GLN A 207 22.40 -6.12 5.62
N VAL A 208 21.81 -7.06 6.36
CA VAL A 208 21.10 -6.79 7.59
C VAL A 208 21.89 -5.79 8.44
N SER A 209 21.19 -4.80 8.97
CA SER A 209 21.79 -3.78 9.82
C SER A 209 22.61 -4.40 10.97
N PRO A 210 23.65 -3.71 11.47
CA PRO A 210 24.39 -4.17 12.65
C PRO A 210 23.49 -4.40 13.89
N GLY A 211 22.41 -3.62 14.03
CA GLY A 211 21.46 -3.76 15.13
C GLY A 211 20.66 -5.06 15.03
N VAL A 212 20.09 -5.39 13.87
CA VAL A 212 19.40 -6.66 13.64
C VAL A 212 20.36 -7.84 13.71
N LYS A 213 21.59 -7.74 13.19
CA LYS A 213 22.63 -8.79 13.37
C LYS A 213 22.88 -9.07 14.86
N ALA A 214 23.01 -8.03 15.66
CA ALA A 214 23.20 -8.17 17.10
C ALA A 214 21.94 -8.75 17.79
N MET A 215 20.73 -8.40 17.32
CA MET A 215 19.48 -8.98 17.81
C MET A 215 19.37 -10.47 17.50
N LEU A 216 19.66 -10.89 16.26
CA LEU A 216 19.66 -12.29 15.84
C LEU A 216 20.64 -13.13 16.67
N ALA A 217 21.81 -12.57 16.98
CA ALA A 217 22.78 -13.22 17.85
C ALA A 217 22.27 -13.43 19.30
N ARG A 218 21.32 -12.60 19.77
CA ARG A 218 20.71 -12.71 21.10
C ARG A 218 19.42 -13.54 21.10
N ASN A 219 18.63 -13.45 20.04
CA ASN A 219 17.33 -14.07 19.92
C ASN A 219 17.08 -14.50 18.46
N VAL A 220 17.21 -15.81 18.21
CA VAL A 220 17.01 -16.41 16.89
C VAL A 220 15.59 -16.17 16.34
N ARG A 221 14.59 -16.00 17.22
CA ARG A 221 13.19 -15.78 16.85
C ARG A 221 12.97 -14.47 16.08
N ILE A 222 13.88 -13.51 16.22
CA ILE A 222 13.84 -12.25 15.45
C ILE A 222 13.94 -12.52 13.95
N GLY A 223 14.65 -13.59 13.55
CA GLY A 223 14.72 -14.00 12.15
C GLY A 223 13.37 -14.47 11.62
N GLU A 224 12.63 -15.22 12.43
CA GLU A 224 11.27 -15.66 12.09
C GLU A 224 10.30 -14.47 11.99
N THR A 225 10.35 -13.55 12.97
CA THR A 225 9.55 -12.32 12.95
C THR A 225 9.84 -11.48 11.71
N LEU A 226 11.12 -11.31 11.37
CA LEU A 226 11.56 -10.54 10.20
C LEU A 226 10.97 -11.14 8.92
N SER A 227 11.09 -12.46 8.73
CA SER A 227 10.54 -13.14 7.56
C SER A 227 9.01 -13.06 7.47
N LYS A 228 8.29 -13.18 8.60
CA LYS A 228 6.83 -13.02 8.63
C LYS A 228 6.40 -11.61 8.26
N LEU A 229 7.07 -10.59 8.78
CA LEU A 229 6.81 -9.19 8.43
C LEU A 229 7.12 -8.92 6.95
N SER A 230 8.22 -9.45 6.43
CA SER A 230 8.58 -9.32 5.00
C SER A 230 7.58 -10.00 4.08
N ALA A 231 7.03 -11.14 4.47
CA ALA A 231 5.99 -11.77 3.69
C ALA A 231 4.65 -11.07 3.79
N PHE A 232 4.31 -10.46 4.93
CA PHE A 232 3.16 -9.56 5.02
C PHE A 232 3.33 -8.37 4.05
N ALA A 233 4.49 -7.70 4.09
CA ALA A 233 4.83 -6.60 3.19
C ALA A 233 4.74 -7.03 1.71
N GLY A 234 5.36 -8.16 1.36
CA GLY A 234 5.33 -8.72 0.01
C GLY A 234 3.92 -9.14 -0.45
N ALA A 235 3.09 -9.67 0.46
CA ALA A 235 1.70 -10.03 0.15
C ALA A 235 0.85 -8.80 -0.13
N ILE A 236 1.00 -7.73 0.66
CA ILE A 236 0.36 -6.43 0.40
C ILE A 236 0.80 -5.88 -0.95
N ASP A 237 2.11 -5.80 -1.20
CA ASP A 237 2.67 -5.19 -2.40
C ASP A 237 2.36 -5.97 -3.69
N THR A 238 2.22 -7.30 -3.60
CA THR A 238 2.06 -8.17 -4.78
C THR A 238 0.61 -8.54 -5.07
N ILE A 239 -0.19 -8.81 -4.04
CA ILE A 239 -1.53 -9.43 -4.18
C ILE A 239 -2.61 -8.52 -3.59
N GLY A 240 -2.23 -7.66 -2.65
CA GLY A 240 -3.12 -6.70 -2.01
C GLY A 240 -3.47 -7.04 -0.56
N ALA A 241 -3.93 -6.00 0.14
CA ALA A 241 -4.23 -5.99 1.56
C ALA A 241 -5.25 -7.05 2.03
N PHE A 242 -6.22 -7.41 1.17
CA PHE A 242 -7.28 -8.39 1.44
C PHE A 242 -6.96 -9.82 1.03
N SER A 243 -5.75 -10.07 0.52
CA SER A 243 -5.40 -11.43 0.12
C SER A 243 -5.42 -12.36 1.34
N PRO A 244 -5.93 -13.59 1.20
CA PRO A 244 -5.75 -14.65 2.20
C PRO A 244 -4.32 -14.80 2.69
N ALA A 245 -3.31 -14.60 1.83
CA ALA A 245 -1.90 -14.56 2.22
C ALA A 245 -1.57 -13.41 3.19
N SER A 246 -2.04 -12.19 2.91
CA SER A 246 -1.88 -11.02 3.81
C SER A 246 -2.53 -11.29 5.17
N SER A 247 -3.78 -11.75 5.20
CA SER A 247 -4.47 -12.09 6.46
C SER A 247 -3.77 -13.19 7.24
N ALA A 248 -3.34 -14.27 6.57
CA ALA A 248 -2.58 -15.34 7.22
C ALA A 248 -1.24 -14.85 7.79
N ALA A 249 -0.57 -13.90 7.13
CA ALA A 249 0.64 -13.27 7.65
C ALA A 249 0.37 -12.46 8.92
N VAL A 250 -0.69 -11.64 8.94
CA VAL A 250 -1.12 -10.89 10.13
C VAL A 250 -1.45 -11.84 11.27
N ASP A 251 -2.22 -12.89 11.03
CA ASP A 251 -2.62 -13.86 12.07
C ASP A 251 -1.42 -14.65 12.62
N SER A 252 -0.39 -14.88 11.79
CA SER A 252 0.87 -15.51 12.22
C SER A 252 1.75 -14.62 13.10
N LEU A 253 1.55 -13.30 13.02
CA LEU A 253 2.27 -12.28 13.79
C LEU A 253 1.51 -11.93 15.07
N LEU A 254 0.21 -11.68 14.95
CA LEU A 254 -0.60 -11.11 16.03
C LEU A 254 -1.45 -12.14 16.76
N GLY A 255 -1.52 -13.39 16.29
CA GLY A 255 -2.33 -14.42 16.96
C GLY A 255 -3.79 -13.99 17.15
N GLU A 256 -4.42 -14.43 18.24
CA GLU A 256 -5.85 -14.21 18.50
C GLU A 256 -6.15 -13.36 19.75
N TRP A 257 -5.17 -12.59 20.28
CA TRP A 257 -5.35 -11.96 21.61
C TRP A 257 -6.43 -10.87 21.62
N GLN A 258 -6.76 -10.29 20.47
CA GLN A 258 -7.73 -9.20 20.36
C GLN A 258 -9.18 -9.68 20.37
N THR A 259 -9.42 -10.92 19.96
CA THR A 259 -10.77 -11.52 19.96
C THR A 259 -11.11 -12.11 21.32
N ARG A 260 -10.16 -12.09 22.28
CA ARG A 260 -10.35 -12.57 23.64
C ARG A 260 -11.32 -11.68 24.41
N PRO A 261 -12.52 -12.18 24.77
CA PRO A 261 -13.48 -11.42 25.57
C PRO A 261 -13.07 -11.33 27.04
N ASP A 262 -12.08 -12.12 27.47
CA ASP A 262 -11.67 -12.33 28.85
C ASP A 262 -10.47 -11.48 29.29
N LEU A 263 -10.10 -10.44 28.54
CA LEU A 263 -8.97 -9.57 28.90
C LEU A 263 -9.27 -8.78 30.19
N PRO A 264 -8.51 -9.00 31.30
CA PRO A 264 -8.72 -8.29 32.55
C PRO A 264 -8.28 -6.83 32.45
N GLU A 265 -8.78 -5.94 33.31
CA GLU A 265 -8.36 -4.53 33.34
C GLU A 265 -6.84 -4.39 33.47
N GLU A 266 -6.22 -5.26 34.26
CA GLU A 266 -4.78 -5.32 34.52
C GLU A 266 -3.95 -5.54 33.26
N PHE A 267 -4.50 -6.16 32.22
CA PHE A 267 -3.86 -6.29 30.91
C PHE A 267 -3.44 -4.90 30.40
N TRP A 268 -4.31 -3.90 30.48
CA TRP A 268 -4.02 -2.57 29.96
C TRP A 268 -2.93 -1.83 30.74
N HIS A 269 -2.64 -2.25 31.98
CA HIS A 269 -1.75 -1.55 32.90
C HIS A 269 -0.44 -2.27 33.17
N ARG A 270 -0.42 -3.61 33.11
CA ARG A 270 0.73 -4.43 33.51
C ARG A 270 1.30 -5.18 32.31
N ARG A 271 2.54 -4.84 31.93
CA ARG A 271 3.25 -5.48 30.81
C ARG A 271 3.36 -6.99 30.97
N SER A 272 3.63 -7.50 32.17
CA SER A 272 3.76 -8.94 32.43
C SER A 272 2.44 -9.69 32.18
N VAL A 273 1.31 -9.09 32.56
CA VAL A 273 -0.02 -9.64 32.27
C VAL A 273 -0.25 -9.66 30.76
N ARG A 274 0.03 -8.56 30.04
CA ARG A 274 -0.11 -8.55 28.57
C ARG A 274 0.72 -9.61 27.89
N GLN A 275 2.00 -9.71 28.27
CA GLN A 275 2.90 -10.70 27.72
C GLN A 275 2.32 -12.10 27.86
N ARG A 276 1.82 -12.48 29.04
CA ARG A 276 1.17 -13.78 29.22
C ARG A 276 -0.02 -13.99 28.26
N TYR A 277 -0.90 -13.00 28.11
CA TYR A 277 -2.03 -13.09 27.19
C TYR A 277 -1.60 -13.15 25.72
N TYR A 278 -0.54 -12.43 25.33
CA TYR A 278 0.07 -12.53 24.00
C TYR A 278 0.62 -13.93 23.74
N GLU A 279 1.31 -14.51 24.73
CA GLU A 279 1.84 -15.86 24.64
C GLU A 279 0.75 -16.92 24.53
N GLU A 280 -0.30 -16.83 25.34
CA GLU A 280 -1.47 -17.72 25.30
C GLU A 280 -2.23 -17.61 23.96
N ALA A 281 -2.23 -16.42 23.37
CA ALA A 281 -2.88 -16.17 22.08
C ALA A 281 -1.97 -16.43 20.87
N GLU A 282 -0.80 -17.02 21.08
CA GLU A 282 0.16 -17.36 20.03
C GLU A 282 0.64 -16.15 19.20
N VAL A 283 0.77 -14.98 19.83
CA VAL A 283 1.48 -13.84 19.23
C VAL A 283 2.93 -14.24 18.97
N ASP A 284 3.49 -13.73 17.86
CA ASP A 284 4.87 -14.00 17.50
C ASP A 284 5.84 -13.65 18.63
N ARG A 285 6.65 -14.64 19.02
CA ARG A 285 7.52 -14.55 20.18
C ARG A 285 8.61 -13.49 19.99
N GLY A 286 9.10 -13.27 18.78
CA GLY A 286 10.06 -12.21 18.55
C GLY A 286 9.44 -10.83 18.78
N LEU A 287 8.15 -10.60 18.45
CA LEU A 287 7.48 -9.35 18.82
C LEU A 287 7.38 -9.15 20.34
N ILE A 288 7.04 -10.22 21.09
CA ILE A 288 6.92 -10.18 22.55
C ILE A 288 8.28 -9.87 23.21
N ASP A 289 9.32 -10.55 22.75
CA ASP A 289 10.66 -10.54 23.36
C ASP A 289 11.47 -9.26 23.01
N THR A 290 11.03 -8.51 21.99
CA THR A 290 11.73 -7.33 21.48
C THR A 290 11.52 -6.08 22.36
N ARG A 291 12.39 -5.08 22.25
CA ARG A 291 12.18 -3.74 22.82
C ARG A 291 11.63 -2.75 21.79
N ASN A 292 10.96 -1.70 22.26
CA ASN A 292 10.44 -0.64 21.36
C ASN A 292 11.49 -0.04 20.42
N THR A 293 12.74 0.08 20.86
CA THR A 293 13.81 0.60 20.01
C THR A 293 14.22 -0.38 18.92
N GLU A 294 14.14 -1.67 19.21
CA GLU A 294 14.55 -2.77 18.34
C GLU A 294 13.47 -3.07 17.30
N ILE A 295 12.19 -3.00 17.68
CA ILE A 295 11.09 -3.31 16.76
C ILE A 295 11.02 -2.34 15.59
N VAL A 296 11.31 -1.05 15.79
CA VAL A 296 11.33 -0.10 14.66
C VAL A 296 12.39 -0.49 13.63
N GLU A 297 13.55 -1.00 14.07
CA GLU A 297 14.60 -1.47 13.17
C GLU A 297 14.17 -2.74 12.46
N VAL A 298 13.54 -3.68 13.17
CA VAL A 298 12.98 -4.90 12.56
C VAL A 298 11.92 -4.56 11.51
N LEU A 299 11.05 -3.58 11.75
CA LEU A 299 10.04 -3.14 10.78
C LEU A 299 10.68 -2.54 9.52
N VAL A 300 11.68 -1.68 9.68
CA VAL A 300 12.43 -1.06 8.57
C VAL A 300 13.18 -2.12 7.76
N GLU A 301 13.88 -3.04 8.44
CA GLU A 301 14.68 -4.11 7.82
C GLU A 301 13.80 -5.18 7.18
N SER A 302 12.59 -5.43 7.71
CA SER A 302 11.63 -6.34 7.08
C SER A 302 11.08 -5.83 5.75
N GLY A 303 11.27 -4.54 5.45
CA GLY A 303 10.62 -3.89 4.31
C GLY A 303 9.12 -3.68 4.51
N LEU A 304 8.60 -3.79 5.73
CA LEU A 304 7.22 -3.42 6.02
C LEU A 304 7.03 -1.91 5.92
N VAL A 305 7.97 -1.15 6.47
CA VAL A 305 7.94 0.33 6.44
C VAL A 305 9.21 0.87 5.80
N GLU A 306 9.10 2.07 5.25
CA GLU A 306 10.26 2.82 4.81
C GLU A 306 11.05 3.34 6.02
N GLY A 307 12.31 3.67 5.81
CA GLY A 307 13.14 4.22 6.87
C GLY A 307 14.62 3.91 6.72
N TYR A 308 15.37 4.46 7.65
CA TYR A 308 16.82 4.40 7.66
C TYR A 308 17.39 4.08 9.04
N VAL A 309 18.51 3.35 9.02
CA VAL A 309 19.31 2.99 10.17
C VAL A 309 20.65 3.71 10.05
N ARG A 310 20.88 4.73 10.88
CA ARG A 310 22.15 5.49 10.91
C ARG A 310 22.80 5.39 12.28
N GLY A 311 23.72 4.43 12.41
CA GLY A 311 24.40 4.14 13.68
C GLY A 311 23.40 3.68 14.73
N LYS A 312 23.20 4.47 15.80
CA LYS A 312 22.23 4.18 16.86
C LYS A 312 20.85 4.80 16.62
N ARG A 313 20.69 5.60 15.57
CA ARG A 313 19.40 6.24 15.23
C ARG A 313 18.69 5.39 14.20
N VAL A 314 17.47 4.98 14.56
CA VAL A 314 16.56 4.26 13.68
C VAL A 314 15.30 5.10 13.57
N THR A 315 14.89 5.38 12.34
CA THR A 315 13.68 6.12 12.02
C THR A 315 12.90 5.32 10.99
N ALA A 316 11.64 5.01 11.29
CA ALA A 316 10.68 4.51 10.33
C ALA A 316 9.83 5.67 9.79
N VAL A 317 9.39 5.58 8.54
CA VAL A 317 8.41 6.49 7.95
C VAL A 317 7.12 5.69 7.74
N LEU A 318 6.03 6.19 8.33
CA LEU A 318 4.71 5.57 8.22
C LEU A 318 3.81 6.45 7.36
N GLU A 319 3.21 5.87 6.33
CA GLU A 319 2.20 6.54 5.52
C GLU A 319 0.82 6.41 6.17
N ALA A 320 0.34 7.51 6.72
CA ALA A 320 -0.96 7.62 7.38
C ALA A 320 -1.90 8.48 6.52
N GLY A 321 -2.34 7.92 5.39
CA GLY A 321 -3.04 8.69 4.35
C GLY A 321 -2.08 9.64 3.61
N PRO A 322 -2.42 10.92 3.41
CA PRO A 322 -1.51 11.90 2.78
C PRO A 322 -0.33 12.29 3.66
N LEU A 323 -0.32 11.86 4.93
CA LEU A 323 0.69 12.28 5.89
C LEU A 323 1.78 11.21 6.03
N SER A 324 3.02 11.61 5.76
CA SER A 324 4.22 10.84 6.11
C SER A 324 4.65 11.15 7.54
N VAL A 325 4.59 10.15 8.43
CA VAL A 325 4.91 10.29 9.85
C VAL A 325 6.22 9.60 10.17
N GLU A 326 7.23 10.39 10.53
CA GLU A 326 8.49 9.86 11.04
C GLU A 326 8.35 9.36 12.49
N VAL A 327 8.76 8.12 12.72
CA VAL A 327 8.81 7.48 14.03
C VAL A 327 10.23 7.08 14.38
N SER A 328 10.80 7.80 15.36
CA SER A 328 12.09 7.39 15.95
C SER A 328 11.90 6.23 16.92
N ALA A 329 12.78 5.23 16.83
CA ALA A 329 12.93 4.13 17.78
C ALA A 329 13.01 4.59 19.25
N SER A 330 13.60 5.76 19.49
CA SER A 330 13.73 6.34 20.84
C SER A 330 12.44 6.97 21.38
N ARG A 331 11.44 7.20 20.51
CA ARG A 331 10.22 7.98 20.80
C ARG A 331 8.98 7.32 20.20
N THR A 332 8.89 5.99 20.28
CA THR A 332 7.79 5.22 19.67
C THR A 332 6.41 5.73 20.10
N ARG A 333 6.20 6.06 21.37
CA ARG A 333 4.93 6.63 21.86
C ARG A 333 4.49 7.89 21.11
N ILE A 334 5.42 8.83 20.90
CA ILE A 334 5.12 10.09 20.20
C ILE A 334 4.83 9.79 18.72
N GLY A 335 5.60 8.87 18.12
CA GLY A 335 5.37 8.39 16.76
C GLY A 335 4.00 7.72 16.60
N THR A 336 3.62 6.83 17.52
CA THR A 336 2.30 6.18 17.56
C THR A 336 1.18 7.20 17.63
N TYR A 337 1.29 8.17 18.55
CA TYR A 337 0.30 9.24 18.66
C TYR A 337 0.15 9.99 17.33
N ARG A 338 1.26 10.45 16.74
CA ARG A 338 1.25 11.17 15.46
C ARG A 338 0.70 10.33 14.31
N ALA A 339 1.06 9.05 14.23
CA ALA A 339 0.61 8.16 13.18
C ALA A 339 -0.91 7.92 13.27
N ILE A 340 -1.43 7.63 14.46
CA ILE A 340 -2.88 7.46 14.66
C ILE A 340 -3.63 8.76 14.41
N THR A 341 -3.14 9.90 14.90
CA THR A 341 -3.77 11.21 14.65
C THR A 341 -3.77 11.54 13.16
N GLY A 342 -2.65 11.34 12.47
CA GLY A 342 -2.55 11.57 11.03
C GLY A 342 -3.52 10.68 10.25
N PHE A 343 -3.56 9.39 10.60
CA PHE A 343 -4.51 8.44 10.02
C PHE A 343 -5.97 8.81 10.30
N GLU A 344 -6.30 9.26 11.51
CA GLU A 344 -7.64 9.71 11.88
C GLU A 344 -8.08 10.93 11.06
N ILE A 345 -7.18 11.91 10.86
CA ILE A 345 -7.43 13.06 9.99
C ILE A 345 -7.66 12.61 8.55
N ALA A 346 -6.79 11.76 8.01
CA ALA A 346 -6.92 11.22 6.66
C ALA A 346 -8.26 10.47 6.47
N MET A 347 -8.61 9.60 7.42
CA MET A 347 -9.86 8.84 7.37
C MET A 347 -11.10 9.74 7.44
N ARG A 348 -11.08 10.82 8.23
CA ARG A 348 -12.15 11.84 8.22
C ARG A 348 -12.30 12.49 6.84
N GLY A 349 -11.17 12.86 6.23
CA GLY A 349 -11.13 13.41 4.87
C GLY A 349 -11.72 12.45 3.84
N LEU A 350 -11.32 11.19 3.88
CA LEU A 350 -11.87 10.12 3.03
C LEU A 350 -13.39 9.99 3.20
N VAL A 351 -13.85 9.86 4.45
CA VAL A 351 -15.26 9.66 4.76
C VAL A 351 -16.10 10.83 4.26
N ARG A 352 -15.64 12.07 4.48
CA ARG A 352 -16.28 13.28 3.94
C ARG A 352 -16.37 13.20 2.42
N ARG A 353 -15.25 12.94 1.74
CA ARG A 353 -15.18 12.94 0.27
C ARG A 353 -16.12 11.88 -0.34
N VAL A 354 -16.05 10.63 0.13
CA VAL A 354 -16.89 9.53 -0.36
C VAL A 354 -18.38 9.80 -0.13
N LEU A 355 -18.76 10.29 1.05
CA LEU A 355 -20.17 10.52 1.37
C LEU A 355 -20.74 11.77 0.69
N VAL A 356 -19.94 12.81 0.47
CA VAL A 356 -20.33 13.97 -0.35
C VAL A 356 -20.52 13.54 -1.80
N GLN A 357 -19.59 12.77 -2.37
CA GLN A 357 -19.73 12.27 -3.73
C GLN A 357 -20.99 11.39 -3.88
N ALA A 358 -21.24 10.50 -2.93
CA ALA A 358 -22.43 9.66 -2.93
C ALA A 358 -23.76 10.46 -2.86
N GLN A 359 -23.74 11.66 -2.26
CA GLN A 359 -24.89 12.57 -2.25
C GLN A 359 -25.08 13.26 -3.61
N ILE A 360 -23.99 13.72 -4.21
CA ILE A 360 -24.00 14.32 -5.56
C ILE A 360 -24.53 13.29 -6.57
N ASP A 361 -24.03 12.06 -6.53
CA ASP A 361 -24.45 10.97 -7.42
C ASP A 361 -25.93 10.60 -7.24
N ALA A 362 -26.48 10.82 -6.05
CA ALA A 362 -27.89 10.59 -5.75
C ALA A 362 -28.79 11.80 -6.12
N GLY A 363 -28.22 12.92 -6.58
CA GLY A 363 -28.96 14.17 -6.81
C GLY A 363 -29.46 14.82 -5.52
N GLU A 364 -28.86 14.47 -4.38
CA GLU A 364 -29.18 15.02 -3.07
C GLU A 364 -28.28 16.22 -2.73
N ASN A 365 -28.63 17.02 -1.71
CA ASN A 365 -27.85 18.19 -1.33
C ASN A 365 -26.51 17.77 -0.65
N PRO A 366 -25.34 18.06 -1.25
CA PRO A 366 -24.05 17.70 -0.68
C PRO A 366 -23.82 18.32 0.70
N ASP A 367 -24.32 19.52 1.00
CA ASP A 367 -24.12 20.17 2.29
C ASP A 367 -24.88 19.49 3.44
N ALA A 368 -25.94 18.75 3.10
CA ALA A 368 -26.74 18.01 4.07
C ALA A 368 -26.16 16.62 4.40
N TRP A 369 -25.05 16.22 3.77
CA TRP A 369 -24.50 14.87 3.88
C TRP A 369 -24.30 14.43 5.33
N PHE A 370 -23.75 15.31 6.18
CA PHE A 370 -23.41 14.94 7.55
C PHE A 370 -24.67 14.64 8.36
N LYS A 371 -25.71 15.46 8.22
CA LYS A 371 -27.01 15.24 8.88
C LYS A 371 -27.71 13.98 8.37
N GLN A 372 -27.60 13.70 7.08
CA GLN A 372 -28.33 12.62 6.44
C GLN A 372 -27.60 11.28 6.50
N ARG A 373 -26.27 11.24 6.56
CA ARG A 373 -25.45 10.02 6.44
C ARG A 373 -24.82 9.56 7.75
N VAL A 374 -24.74 10.41 8.78
CA VAL A 374 -24.16 10.06 10.10
C VAL A 374 -25.26 9.59 11.07
N PRO A 375 -25.02 8.56 11.90
CA PRO A 375 -25.93 8.19 12.99
C PRO A 375 -26.24 9.36 13.94
N GLY A 376 -27.49 9.46 14.41
CA GLY A 376 -27.97 10.63 15.16
C GLY A 376 -27.25 10.88 16.48
N ASP A 377 -26.82 9.82 17.18
CA ASP A 377 -26.05 9.92 18.43
C ASP A 377 -24.64 10.49 18.20
N ILE A 378 -23.98 10.09 17.10
CA ILE A 378 -22.66 10.61 16.71
C ILE A 378 -22.77 12.06 16.25
N LEU A 379 -23.82 12.38 15.48
CA LEU A 379 -24.12 13.75 15.06
C LEU A 379 -24.26 14.67 16.28
N GLN A 380 -25.00 14.23 17.30
CA GLN A 380 -25.20 15.01 18.51
C GLN A 380 -23.89 15.23 19.28
N ARG A 381 -23.09 14.17 19.49
CA ARG A 381 -21.77 14.30 20.13
C ARG A 381 -20.82 15.22 19.37
N ALA A 382 -20.81 15.15 18.03
CA ALA A 382 -19.99 16.03 17.20
C ALA A 382 -20.41 17.51 17.33
N LYS A 383 -21.72 17.79 17.41
CA LYS A 383 -22.23 19.15 17.66
C LYS A 383 -21.85 19.67 19.04
N GLU A 384 -21.96 18.83 20.07
CA GLU A 384 -21.57 19.18 21.44
C GLU A 384 -20.07 19.52 21.51
N ARG A 385 -19.21 18.65 20.97
CA ARG A 385 -17.77 18.90 20.88
C ARG A 385 -17.43 20.17 20.11
N LYS A 386 -18.12 20.43 18.98
CA LYS A 386 -17.95 21.68 18.21
C LYS A 386 -18.33 22.91 19.03
N ALA A 387 -19.48 22.89 19.70
CA ALA A 387 -19.94 23.99 20.53
C ALA A 387 -19.00 24.26 21.71
N ASP A 388 -18.42 23.20 22.30
CA ASP A 388 -17.42 23.32 23.36
C ASP A 388 -16.11 23.94 22.84
N ALA A 389 -15.64 23.52 21.66
CA ALA A 389 -14.45 24.09 21.02
C ALA A 389 -14.63 25.58 20.67
N GLU A 390 -15.78 25.95 20.08
CA GLU A 390 -16.13 27.33 19.77
C GLU A 390 -16.22 28.20 21.03
N ARG A 391 -16.71 27.65 22.15
CA ARG A 391 -16.76 28.36 23.44
C ARG A 391 -15.37 28.69 23.99
N VAL A 392 -14.37 27.87 23.68
CA VAL A 392 -12.96 28.09 24.07
C VAL A 392 -12.22 28.96 23.04
N GLY A 393 -12.88 29.36 21.95
CA GLY A 393 -12.31 30.22 20.92
C GLY A 393 -11.47 29.49 19.88
N GLU A 394 -11.66 28.17 19.73
CA GLU A 394 -11.06 27.42 18.63
C GLU A 394 -11.67 27.84 17.28
N GLN A 395 -10.90 27.66 16.19
CA GLN A 395 -11.37 28.01 14.85
C GLN A 395 -12.56 27.14 14.43
N ALA A 396 -13.52 27.76 13.73
CA ALA A 396 -14.66 27.04 13.19
C ALA A 396 -14.19 25.97 12.19
N ALA A 397 -14.66 24.73 12.38
CA ALA A 397 -14.39 23.61 11.49
C ALA A 397 -15.67 22.83 11.15
N ASP A 398 -15.60 21.99 10.11
CA ASP A 398 -16.67 21.06 9.72
C ASP A 398 -16.97 20.05 10.84
N LEU A 399 -18.22 19.60 10.95
CA LEU A 399 -18.63 18.64 12.01
C LEU A 399 -17.81 17.34 12.01
N ILE A 400 -17.33 16.89 10.85
CA ILE A 400 -16.49 15.69 10.73
C ILE A 400 -15.13 15.82 11.45
N ALA A 401 -14.63 17.05 11.64
CA ALA A 401 -13.40 17.30 12.40
C ALA A 401 -13.55 16.94 13.89
N PHE A 402 -14.79 16.91 14.40
CA PHE A 402 -15.13 16.63 15.80
C PHE A 402 -15.59 15.17 16.05
N VAL A 403 -15.41 14.29 15.06
CA VAL A 403 -15.75 12.86 15.12
C VAL A 403 -14.52 12.06 15.47
N ASP A 404 -14.50 11.27 16.55
CA ASP A 404 -13.32 10.48 16.92
C ASP A 404 -13.12 9.25 16.00
N LEU A 405 -11.93 8.66 16.01
CA LEU A 405 -11.64 7.43 15.26
C LEU A 405 -12.67 6.31 15.49
N GLY A 406 -13.13 6.12 16.72
CA GLY A 406 -14.16 5.13 17.06
C GLY A 406 -15.55 5.45 16.50
N ASP A 407 -15.88 6.73 16.31
CA ASP A 407 -17.15 7.18 15.72
C ASP A 407 -17.17 6.91 14.19
N LEU A 408 -16.00 6.86 13.53
CA LEU A 408 -15.91 6.56 12.09
C LEU A 408 -16.37 5.14 11.76
N ILE A 409 -16.24 4.19 12.69
CA ILE A 409 -16.61 2.78 12.49
C ILE A 409 -18.09 2.63 12.14
N PRO A 410 -19.04 3.07 13.00
CA PRO A 410 -20.46 3.02 12.68
C PRO A 410 -20.88 3.96 11.54
N ILE A 411 -20.14 5.03 11.25
CA ILE A 411 -20.43 5.89 10.08
C ILE A 411 -20.18 5.13 8.78
N VAL A 412 -18.98 4.56 8.62
CA VAL A 412 -18.59 3.83 7.39
C VAL A 412 -19.45 2.58 7.20
N THR A 413 -19.69 1.85 8.30
CA THR A 413 -20.38 0.55 8.24
C THR A 413 -21.90 0.63 8.37
N LEU A 414 -22.45 1.85 8.36
CA LEU A 414 -23.89 2.06 8.33
C LEU A 414 -24.48 1.46 7.06
N LYS A 415 -25.59 0.73 7.16
CA LYS A 415 -26.19 -0.02 6.03
C LYS A 415 -26.36 0.80 4.75
N LYS A 416 -26.70 2.10 4.86
CA LYS A 416 -26.89 3.02 3.72
C LYS A 416 -25.59 3.64 3.18
N ASN A 417 -24.50 3.59 3.94
CA ASN A 417 -23.19 4.13 3.56
C ASN A 417 -22.26 3.01 3.06
N TRP A 418 -22.38 1.80 3.61
CA TRP A 418 -21.51 0.69 3.27
C TRP A 418 -21.39 0.41 1.76
N PRO A 419 -22.45 0.48 0.93
CA PRO A 419 -22.33 0.23 -0.51
C PRO A 419 -21.29 1.08 -1.23
N VAL A 420 -21.04 2.33 -0.79
CA VAL A 420 -20.00 3.20 -1.40
C VAL A 420 -18.61 2.99 -0.81
N PHE A 421 -18.51 2.36 0.37
CA PHE A 421 -17.24 2.01 1.01
C PHE A 421 -16.80 0.57 0.75
N GLN A 422 -17.73 -0.32 0.38
CA GLN A 422 -17.45 -1.73 0.10
C GLN A 422 -16.39 -1.92 -1.00
N PRO A 423 -16.39 -1.16 -2.12
CA PRO A 423 -15.33 -1.28 -3.11
C PRO A 423 -13.94 -0.94 -2.55
N ILE A 424 -13.88 -0.10 -1.51
CA ILE A 424 -12.63 0.32 -0.88
C ILE A 424 -12.16 -0.70 0.15
N PHE A 425 -13.04 -1.05 1.09
CA PHE A 425 -12.69 -1.83 2.27
C PHE A 425 -13.12 -3.29 2.21
N GLY A 426 -13.64 -3.78 1.08
CA GLY A 426 -13.98 -5.18 0.88
C GLY A 426 -15.06 -5.69 1.85
N ASN A 427 -14.65 -6.24 2.99
CA ASN A 427 -15.52 -6.80 4.02
C ASN A 427 -15.72 -5.83 5.20
N ALA A 428 -16.98 -5.64 5.61
CA ALA A 428 -17.32 -4.71 6.68
C ALA A 428 -16.79 -5.14 8.06
N GLU A 429 -16.76 -6.44 8.35
CA GLU A 429 -16.22 -6.95 9.63
C GLU A 429 -14.71 -6.80 9.70
N ASP A 430 -13.98 -7.07 8.61
CA ASP A 430 -12.53 -6.87 8.57
C ASP A 430 -12.17 -5.40 8.82
N PHE A 431 -12.90 -4.47 8.19
CA PHE A 431 -12.76 -3.04 8.45
C PHE A 431 -13.07 -2.68 9.93
N ARG A 432 -14.16 -3.23 10.50
CA ARG A 432 -14.50 -2.98 11.91
C ARG A 432 -13.41 -3.47 12.84
N VAL A 433 -12.86 -4.67 12.59
CA VAL A 433 -11.78 -5.25 13.38
C VAL A 433 -10.57 -4.32 13.34
N ASP A 434 -10.11 -3.93 12.17
CA ASP A 434 -8.95 -3.05 12.02
C ASP A 434 -9.14 -1.69 12.70
N MET A 435 -10.28 -1.03 12.51
CA MET A 435 -10.52 0.26 13.15
C MET A 435 -10.65 0.14 14.68
N ARG A 436 -11.20 -0.97 15.19
CA ARG A 436 -11.23 -1.24 16.63
C ARG A 436 -9.83 -1.43 17.20
N ARG A 437 -8.93 -2.11 16.47
CA ARG A 437 -7.51 -2.26 16.84
C ARG A 437 -6.84 -0.90 17.02
N LEU A 438 -6.97 -0.01 16.03
CA LEU A 438 -6.41 1.34 16.12
C LEU A 438 -7.03 2.15 17.26
N ASN A 439 -8.35 2.06 17.46
CA ASN A 439 -9.03 2.76 18.55
C ASN A 439 -8.58 2.27 19.94
N ALA A 440 -8.28 0.98 20.09
CA ALA A 440 -7.75 0.42 21.33
C ALA A 440 -6.34 0.94 21.65
N ILE A 441 -5.51 1.21 20.63
CA ILE A 441 -4.15 1.74 20.78
C ILE A 441 -4.16 3.27 20.96
N ARG A 442 -5.12 3.96 20.36
CA ARG A 442 -5.30 5.43 20.45
C ARG A 442 -5.36 5.92 21.89
N ARG A 443 -6.18 5.27 22.73
CA ARG A 443 -6.38 5.66 24.14
C ARG A 443 -5.05 5.65 24.93
N PRO A 444 -4.28 4.55 24.97
CA PRO A 444 -2.94 4.53 25.54
C PRO A 444 -2.01 5.62 25.01
N ALA A 445 -1.99 5.85 23.69
CA ALA A 445 -1.12 6.84 23.06
C ALA A 445 -1.45 8.27 23.53
N MET A 446 -2.73 8.62 23.62
CA MET A 446 -3.22 9.92 24.07
C MET A 446 -3.00 10.18 25.57
N HIS A 447 -3.09 9.14 26.40
CA HIS A 447 -2.97 9.27 27.87
C HIS A 447 -1.56 8.97 28.40
N SER A 448 -0.53 9.10 27.57
CA SER A 448 0.87 8.87 27.94
C SER A 448 1.17 7.49 28.54
N ARG A 449 0.38 6.47 28.20
CA ARG A 449 0.65 5.08 28.59
C ARG A 449 1.75 4.50 27.68
N SER A 450 2.43 3.45 28.14
CA SER A 450 3.44 2.77 27.35
C SER A 450 2.78 1.97 26.22
N ILE A 451 3.33 2.10 25.02
CA ILE A 451 3.03 1.26 23.86
C ILE A 451 4.12 0.20 23.81
N ASP A 452 3.77 -1.07 23.81
CA ASP A 452 4.74 -2.16 23.65
C ASP A 452 4.93 -2.54 22.16
N PRO A 453 5.93 -3.37 21.82
CA PRO A 453 6.25 -3.69 20.43
C PRO A 453 5.13 -4.38 19.66
N VAL A 454 4.30 -5.19 20.34
CA VAL A 454 3.17 -5.90 19.72
C VAL A 454 2.13 -4.86 19.29
N GLN A 455 1.74 -3.96 20.20
CA GLN A 455 0.80 -2.87 19.89
C GLN A 455 1.35 -1.92 18.82
N PHE A 456 2.65 -1.60 18.88
CA PHE A 456 3.28 -0.74 17.88
C PHE A 456 3.24 -1.38 16.48
N THR A 457 3.59 -2.66 16.39
CA THR A 457 3.57 -3.42 15.13
C THR A 457 2.16 -3.57 14.59
N GLU A 458 1.18 -3.87 15.45
CA GLU A 458 -0.23 -3.92 15.07
C GLU A 458 -0.72 -2.61 14.47
N MET A 459 -0.41 -1.47 15.10
CA MET A 459 -0.77 -0.15 14.56
C MET A 459 -0.19 0.04 13.15
N VAL A 460 1.10 -0.28 12.95
CA VAL A 460 1.78 -0.16 11.65
C VAL A 460 1.10 -1.05 10.60
N ILE A 461 0.87 -2.32 10.92
CA ILE A 461 0.20 -3.29 10.05
C ILE A 461 -1.18 -2.79 9.64
N VAL A 462 -1.99 -2.33 10.60
CA VAL A 462 -3.36 -1.91 10.31
C VAL A 462 -3.41 -0.62 9.49
N ILE A 463 -2.56 0.37 9.81
CA ILE A 463 -2.46 1.59 9.02
C ILE A 463 -2.02 1.26 7.60
N ASP A 464 -0.94 0.49 7.41
CA ASP A 464 -0.44 0.13 6.08
C ASP A 464 -1.49 -0.66 5.28
N ARG A 465 -2.19 -1.60 5.94
CA ARG A 465 -3.26 -2.37 5.32
C ARG A 465 -4.37 -1.45 4.82
N ILE A 466 -4.93 -0.58 5.66
CA ILE A 466 -6.03 0.33 5.26
C ILE A 466 -5.55 1.36 4.24
N SER A 467 -4.36 1.95 4.41
CA SER A 467 -3.78 2.89 3.44
C SER A 467 -3.60 2.23 2.07
N SER A 468 -3.15 0.98 2.03
CA SER A 468 -3.02 0.20 0.79
C SER A 468 -4.38 -0.06 0.12
N MET A 469 -5.43 -0.35 0.89
CA MET A 469 -6.80 -0.46 0.34
C MET A 469 -7.26 0.84 -0.32
N ILE A 470 -7.04 1.97 0.38
CA ILE A 470 -7.39 3.30 -0.12
C ILE A 470 -6.68 3.55 -1.45
N ARG A 471 -5.35 3.40 -1.49
CA ARG A 471 -4.55 3.56 -2.71
C ARG A 471 -5.02 2.68 -3.87
N GLY A 472 -5.29 1.40 -3.59
CA GLY A 472 -5.74 0.45 -4.61
C GLY A 472 -7.13 0.75 -5.18
N SER A 473 -7.97 1.44 -4.42
CA SER A 473 -9.36 1.74 -4.80
C SER A 473 -9.49 3.06 -5.55
N PHE A 474 -8.56 4.00 -5.31
CA PHE A 474 -8.58 5.34 -5.87
C PHE A 474 -7.59 5.54 -7.00
N GLY A 475 -7.45 4.59 -7.92
CA GLY A 475 -6.68 4.79 -9.18
C GLY A 475 -7.12 5.99 -10.05
N TRP A 476 -8.10 6.77 -9.57
CA TRP A 476 -8.72 7.95 -10.19
C TRP A 476 -8.62 9.23 -9.34
N MET A 477 -8.09 9.21 -8.11
CA MET A 477 -7.90 10.42 -7.30
C MET A 477 -6.41 10.70 -7.05
N ALA A 478 -5.72 11.18 -8.09
CA ALA A 478 -4.37 11.72 -7.98
C ALA A 478 -4.25 12.82 -6.89
N GLU A 479 -5.37 13.48 -6.58
CA GLU A 479 -5.47 14.53 -5.56
C GLU A 479 -5.31 14.04 -4.11
N TRP A 480 -5.34 12.73 -3.85
CA TRP A 480 -5.13 12.21 -2.49
C TRP A 480 -3.74 12.54 -1.95
N ASP A 481 -2.75 12.69 -2.83
CA ASP A 481 -1.36 13.01 -2.47
C ASP A 481 -1.07 14.53 -2.53
N GLU A 482 -1.97 15.35 -3.08
CA GLU A 482 -1.71 16.77 -3.38
C GLU A 482 -2.22 17.77 -2.32
N GLU A 483 -3.10 17.37 -1.40
CA GLU A 483 -3.71 18.28 -0.40
C GLU A 483 -3.09 18.18 1.02
N GLY A 484 -1.81 17.80 1.12
CA GLY A 484 -1.05 17.67 2.38
C GLY A 484 -0.44 18.95 2.93
#